data_AF-A0AB40BI62-F1
#
_entry.id   AF-A0AB40BI62-F1
#
_cell.length_a   1.000
_cell.length_b   1.000
_cell.length_c   1.000
_cell.angle_alpha   90.00
_cell.angle_beta   90.00
_cell.angle_gamma   90.00
#
_symmetry.space_group_name_H-M   'P 1'
#
loop_
_entity.id
_entity.type
_entity.pdbx_description
1 polymer ?
#
loop_
_entity_poly.entity_id
_entity_poly.type
_entity_poly.pdbx_seq_one_letter_code
_entity_poly.pdbx_strand_id
1 'polypeptide(L)'
;MGVAPALAVTGVNDEIDLYSLLVSGGIISFFYFIVMPPIIMNWMRLRWYKRKFVEMYFQFMFVFLFFPGLMLWAPFLNFRKFPRDPTMKYPWSTPNDDNIPLYKDRYEKL
;
A
#
# COMPACT_ATOMS: atom_id res chain seq x y z
N MET A 1 -7.11 44.97 -43.65
CA MET A 1 -6.32 44.14 -42.71
C MET A 1 -7.27 43.62 -41.63
N GLY A 2 -7.90 42.48 -41.86
CA GLY A 2 -8.73 41.81 -40.86
C GLY A 2 -7.95 40.62 -40.34
N VAL A 3 -7.60 40.61 -39.06
CA VAL A 3 -7.08 39.42 -38.39
C VAL A 3 -8.26 38.47 -38.26
N ALA A 4 -8.33 37.46 -39.13
CA ALA A 4 -9.32 36.42 -39.02
C ALA A 4 -9.04 35.63 -37.72
N PRO A 5 -10.06 35.35 -36.88
CA PRO A 5 -9.97 34.36 -35.79
C PRO A 5 -9.85 32.94 -36.36
N ALA A 6 -8.77 32.67 -37.09
CA ALA A 6 -8.52 31.40 -37.78
C ALA A 6 -7.86 30.34 -36.89
N LEU A 7 -7.69 30.60 -35.59
CA LEU A 7 -7.17 29.63 -34.62
C LEU A 7 -8.26 28.86 -33.86
N ALA A 8 -9.53 29.23 -34.01
CA ALA A 8 -10.66 28.53 -33.36
C ALA A 8 -11.36 27.52 -34.29
N VAL A 9 -11.03 27.49 -35.58
CA VAL A 9 -11.72 26.69 -36.63
C VAL A 9 -10.78 25.74 -37.39
N THR A 10 -9.50 25.64 -37.01
CA THR A 10 -8.70 24.47 -37.39
C THR A 10 -9.07 23.35 -36.43
N GLY A 11 -10.15 22.62 -36.74
CA GLY A 11 -10.64 21.46 -36.00
C GLY A 11 -9.69 20.28 -36.09
N VAL A 12 -8.50 20.43 -35.51
CA VAL A 12 -7.73 19.31 -34.97
C VAL A 12 -8.02 19.35 -33.48
N ASN A 13 -9.19 18.84 -33.10
CA ASN A 13 -9.39 18.46 -31.72
C ASN A 13 -8.39 17.33 -31.47
N ASP A 14 -7.46 17.51 -30.54
CA ASP A 14 -6.84 16.39 -29.85
C ASP A 14 -7.94 15.75 -28.98
N GLU A 15 -8.91 15.10 -29.65
CA GLU A 15 -10.03 14.41 -29.01
C GLU A 15 -9.40 13.34 -28.10
N ILE A 16 -9.55 13.47 -26.78
CA ILE A 16 -9.16 12.40 -25.87
C ILE A 16 -10.07 11.22 -26.18
N ASP A 17 -9.52 10.22 -26.86
CA ASP A 17 -10.24 8.99 -27.17
C ASP A 17 -10.71 8.34 -25.86
N LEU A 18 -12.03 8.10 -25.78
CA LEU A 18 -12.67 7.49 -24.62
C LEU A 18 -12.02 6.14 -24.28
N TYR A 19 -11.62 5.37 -25.28
CA TYR A 19 -10.93 4.09 -25.06
C TYR A 19 -9.59 4.30 -24.36
N SER A 20 -8.78 5.25 -24.84
CA SER A 20 -7.48 5.58 -24.23
C SER A 20 -7.65 6.06 -22.79
N LEU A 21 -8.66 6.91 -22.53
CA LEU A 21 -8.97 7.40 -21.20
C LEU A 21 -9.39 6.28 -20.25
N LEU A 22 -10.27 5.37 -20.69
CA LEU A 22 -10.75 4.27 -19.86
C LEU A 22 -9.64 3.25 -19.58
N VAL A 23 -8.81 2.93 -20.57
CA VAL A 23 -7.68 2.01 -20.38
C VAL A 23 -6.65 2.62 -19.44
N SER A 24 -6.23 3.86 -19.68
CA SER A 24 -5.25 4.52 -18.81
C SER A 24 -5.79 4.73 -17.39
N GLY A 25 -7.02 5.23 -17.25
CA GLY A 25 -7.70 5.39 -15.97
C GLY A 25 -7.91 4.06 -15.24
N GLY A 26 -8.24 2.99 -15.97
CA GLY A 26 -8.38 1.65 -15.42
C GLY A 26 -7.06 1.10 -14.89
N ILE A 27 -5.96 1.28 -15.62
CA ILE A 27 -4.62 0.87 -15.17
C ILE A 27 -4.24 1.62 -13.89
N ILE A 28 -4.39 2.95 -13.88
CA ILE A 28 -4.06 3.77 -12.70
C ILE A 28 -4.93 3.35 -11.50
N SER A 29 -6.23 3.15 -11.72
CA SER A 29 -7.17 2.71 -10.69
C SER A 29 -6.79 1.33 -10.14
N PHE A 30 -6.37 0.41 -11.00
CA PHE A 30 -5.90 -0.91 -10.58
C PHE A 30 -4.69 -0.81 -9.65
N PHE A 31 -3.68 -0.02 -10.02
CA PHE A 31 -2.54 0.18 -9.14
C PHE A 31 -2.93 0.86 -7.82
N TYR A 32 -3.84 1.82 -7.87
CA TYR A 32 -4.28 2.58 -6.70
C TYR A 32 -5.11 1.75 -5.71
N PHE A 33 -6.04 0.90 -6.17
CA PHE A 33 -6.92 0.12 -5.30
C PHE A 33 -6.40 -1.30 -4.99
N ILE A 34 -5.66 -1.92 -5.90
CA ILE A 34 -5.28 -3.34 -5.77
C ILE A 34 -3.81 -3.50 -5.40
N VAL A 35 -2.90 -2.77 -6.04
CA VAL A 35 -1.45 -3.00 -5.86
C VAL A 35 -0.88 -2.21 -4.67
N MET A 36 -1.16 -0.91 -4.59
CA MET A 36 -0.60 -0.04 -3.56
C MET A 36 -1.06 -0.38 -2.13
N PRO A 37 -2.35 -0.69 -1.86
CA PRO A 37 -2.78 -0.92 -0.49
C PRO A 37 -2.10 -2.12 0.20
N PRO A 38 -1.97 -3.32 -0.42
CA PRO A 38 -1.18 -4.43 0.12
C PRO A 38 0.27 -4.07 0.43
N ILE A 39 0.92 -3.30 -0.43
CA ILE A 39 2.30 -2.86 -0.23
C ILE A 39 2.41 -1.98 1.02
N ILE A 40 1.54 -0.98 1.14
CA ILE A 40 1.51 -0.05 2.28
C ILE A 40 1.21 -0.81 3.58
N MET A 41 0.20 -1.68 3.59
CA MET A 41 -0.15 -2.48 4.78
C MET A 41 1.00 -3.41 5.19
N ASN A 42 1.70 -4.02 4.22
CA ASN A 42 2.87 -4.84 4.48
C ASN A 42 4.04 -4.02 5.06
N TRP A 43 4.30 -2.84 4.50
CA TRP A 43 5.35 -1.94 4.97
C TRP A 43 5.07 -1.46 6.40
N MET A 44 3.83 -1.04 6.67
CA MET A 44 3.39 -0.69 8.01
C MET A 44 3.54 -1.87 8.97
N ARG A 45 3.10 -3.07 8.61
CA ARG A 45 3.22 -4.27 9.47
C ARG A 45 4.67 -4.54 9.89
N LEU A 46 5.62 -4.45 8.95
CA LEU A 46 7.01 -4.77 9.21
C LEU A 46 7.71 -3.72 10.06
N ARG A 47 7.42 -2.43 9.84
CA ARG A 47 8.19 -1.33 10.43
C ARG A 47 7.45 -0.54 11.50
N TRP A 48 6.20 -0.88 11.84
CA TRP A 48 5.40 -0.15 12.83
C TRP A 48 6.12 0.12 14.15
N TYR A 49 6.82 -0.90 14.68
CA TYR A 49 7.53 -0.81 15.96
C TYR A 49 8.99 -0.34 15.85
N LYS A 50 9.55 -0.23 14.63
CA LYS A 50 10.95 0.15 14.37
C LYS A 50 11.11 1.49 13.64
N ARG A 51 10.01 2.19 13.32
CA ARG A 51 10.00 3.39 12.47
C ARG A 51 10.69 4.59 13.11
N LYS A 52 11.30 5.44 12.27
CA LYS A 52 11.86 6.75 12.65
C LYS A 52 10.84 7.88 12.41
N PHE A 53 11.15 9.09 12.89
CA PHE A 53 10.28 10.27 12.76
C PHE A 53 9.86 10.55 11.32
N VAL A 54 10.80 10.69 10.38
CA VAL A 54 10.50 10.98 8.97
C VAL A 54 9.67 9.86 8.33
N GLU A 55 10.01 8.61 8.62
CA GLU A 55 9.28 7.45 8.11
C GLU A 55 7.81 7.46 8.55
N MET A 56 7.54 7.89 9.79
CA MET A 56 6.18 8.02 10.30
C MET A 56 5.32 8.97 9.44
N TYR A 57 5.87 10.12 9.03
CA TYR A 57 5.14 11.06 8.16
C TYR A 57 4.82 10.45 6.80
N PHE A 58 5.79 9.78 6.17
CA PHE A 58 5.54 9.10 4.90
C PHE A 58 4.50 7.99 5.04
N GLN A 59 4.58 7.17 6.09
CA GLN A 59 3.59 6.11 6.33
C GLN A 59 2.18 6.69 6.45
N PHE A 60 1.98 7.75 7.25
CA PHE A 60 0.67 8.37 7.40
C PHE A 60 0.21 9.08 6.12
N MET A 61 1.09 9.79 5.42
CA MET A 61 0.79 10.41 4.13
C MET A 61 0.24 9.38 3.14
N PHE A 62 0.89 8.23 2.99
CA PHE A 62 0.42 7.18 2.09
C PHE A 62 -0.88 6.53 2.56
N VAL A 63 -1.07 6.36 3.88
CA VAL A 63 -2.36 5.88 4.41
C VAL A 63 -3.51 6.81 4.05
N PHE A 64 -3.33 8.12 4.14
CA PHE A 64 -4.38 9.08 3.74
C PHE A 64 -4.55 9.13 2.22
N LEU A 65 -3.45 9.09 1.46
CA LEU A 65 -3.51 9.12 0.00
C LEU A 65 -4.25 7.89 -0.57
N PHE A 66 -4.07 6.71 0.03
CA PHE A 66 -4.67 5.44 -0.41
C PHE A 66 -5.77 4.93 0.51
N PHE A 67 -6.32 5.80 1.37
CA PHE A 67 -7.36 5.45 2.34
C PHE A 67 -8.55 4.66 1.75
N PRO A 68 -9.16 5.08 0.62
CA PRO A 68 -10.29 4.32 0.06
C PRO A 68 -9.87 2.92 -0.42
N GLY A 69 -8.64 2.75 -0.91
CA GLY A 69 -8.09 1.43 -1.23
C GLY A 69 -7.84 0.58 0.02
N LEU A 70 -7.30 1.17 1.07
CA LEU A 70 -7.08 0.47 2.35
C LEU A 70 -8.40 -0.02 2.97
N MET A 71 -9.48 0.76 2.87
CA MET A 71 -10.81 0.34 3.33
C MET A 71 -11.33 -0.91 2.60
N LEU A 72 -11.07 -1.02 1.29
CA LEU A 72 -11.47 -2.21 0.52
C LEU A 72 -10.74 -3.46 1.01
N TRP A 73 -9.47 -3.34 1.42
CA TRP A 73 -8.68 -4.47 1.88
C TRP A 73 -8.85 -4.82 3.37
N ALA A 74 -9.33 -3.87 4.18
CA ALA A 74 -9.48 -4.01 5.63
C ALA A 74 -10.17 -5.30 6.10
N PRO A 75 -11.30 -5.76 5.50
CA PRO A 75 -11.96 -6.98 5.98
C PRO A 75 -11.22 -8.27 5.64
N PHE A 76 -10.29 -8.26 4.68
CA PHE A 76 -9.63 -9.47 4.18
C PHE A 76 -8.32 -9.79 4.89
N LEU A 77 -7.67 -8.78 5.48
CA LEU A 77 -6.33 -8.93 6.06
C LEU A 77 -6.40 -9.03 7.58
N ASN A 78 -5.88 -10.12 8.12
CA ASN A 78 -5.79 -10.33 9.56
C ASN A 78 -4.33 -10.21 10.04
N PHE A 79 -3.99 -9.08 10.66
CA PHE A 79 -2.66 -8.85 11.24
C PHE A 79 -2.54 -9.23 12.72
N ARG A 80 -3.45 -10.07 13.23
CA ARG A 80 -3.35 -10.58 14.59
C ARG A 80 -2.05 -11.36 14.75
N LYS A 81 -1.37 -11.15 15.87
CA LYS A 81 -0.21 -11.96 16.24
C LYS A 81 -0.63 -13.42 16.28
N PHE A 82 0.25 -14.29 15.78
CA PHE A 82 0.04 -15.73 15.89
C PHE A 82 -0.08 -16.16 17.35
N PRO A 83 -0.74 -17.30 17.60
CA PRO A 83 -0.80 -17.88 18.94
C PRO A 83 0.59 -17.98 19.57
N ARG A 84 0.63 -17.76 20.89
CA ARG A 84 1.85 -17.94 21.69
C ARG A 84 2.28 -19.42 21.63
N ASP A 85 3.59 -19.65 21.72
CA ASP A 85 4.13 -20.99 21.86
C ASP A 85 3.58 -21.69 23.12
N PRO A 86 2.97 -22.88 23.00
CA PRO A 86 2.41 -23.62 24.12
C PRO A 86 3.46 -24.15 25.11
N THR A 87 4.72 -24.32 24.69
CA THR A 87 5.81 -24.86 25.54
C THR A 87 6.28 -23.87 26.61
N MET A 88 5.96 -22.58 26.45
CA MET A 88 6.39 -21.52 27.34
C MET A 88 5.65 -21.55 28.69
N LYS A 89 6.40 -21.76 29.78
CA LYS A 89 5.89 -21.76 31.17
C LYS A 89 5.23 -20.43 31.58
N TYR A 90 5.82 -19.31 31.19
CA TYR A 90 5.31 -17.96 31.52
C TYR A 90 5.13 -17.12 30.25
N PRO A 91 4.19 -16.15 30.23
CA PRO A 91 3.93 -15.36 29.02
C PRO A 91 5.06 -14.39 28.64
N TRP A 92 5.98 -14.09 29.56
CA TRP A 92 7.20 -13.31 29.34
C TRP A 92 8.48 -14.17 29.27
N SER A 93 8.35 -15.50 29.27
CA SER A 93 9.53 -16.34 29.04
C SER A 93 10.04 -16.18 27.61
N THR A 94 11.31 -16.49 27.34
CA THR A 94 11.78 -16.69 25.97
C THR A 94 11.49 -18.13 25.58
N PRO A 95 11.00 -18.41 24.35
CA PRO A 95 10.85 -19.78 23.89
C PRO A 95 12.23 -20.46 23.84
N ASN A 96 12.29 -21.78 24.10
CA ASN A 96 13.53 -22.54 23.92
C ASN A 96 13.78 -22.75 22.42
N ASP A 97 15.04 -22.66 22.00
CA ASP A 97 15.50 -22.77 20.61
C ASP A 97 15.47 -24.23 20.06
N ASP A 98 14.65 -25.09 20.65
CA ASP A 98 14.62 -26.53 20.40
C ASP A 98 14.00 -26.80 19.00
N ASN A 99 14.78 -26.63 17.92
CA ASN A 99 14.47 -26.95 16.52
C ASN A 99 13.17 -26.35 15.93
N ILE A 100 12.48 -25.45 16.65
CA ILE A 100 11.32 -24.72 16.15
C ILE A 100 11.82 -23.36 15.63
N PRO A 101 11.65 -23.03 14.33
CA PRO A 101 12.06 -21.73 13.83
C PRO A 101 11.33 -20.62 14.59
N LEU A 102 12.08 -19.81 15.33
CA LEU A 102 11.49 -18.80 16.19
C LEU A 102 10.93 -17.66 15.34
N TYR A 103 9.90 -17.01 15.89
CA TYR A 103 9.36 -15.79 15.30
C TYR A 103 10.45 -14.72 15.11
N LYS A 104 11.44 -14.69 16.02
CA LYS A 104 12.56 -13.73 16.04
C LYS A 104 13.44 -13.85 14.78
N ASP A 105 13.66 -15.06 14.28
CA ASP A 105 14.44 -15.34 13.06
C ASP A 105 13.82 -14.71 11.79
N ARG A 106 12.50 -14.51 11.77
CA ARG A 106 11.81 -13.83 10.66
C ARG A 106 12.03 -12.31 10.64
N TYR A 107 12.30 -11.68 11.78
CA TYR A 107 12.43 -10.23 11.88
C TYR A 107 13.88 -9.73 11.92
N GLU A 108 14.84 -10.63 12.15
CA GLU A 108 16.28 -10.34 12.04
C GLU A 108 16.80 -10.52 10.61
N LYS A 109 16.12 -11.30 9.76
CA LYS A 109 16.48 -11.53 8.34
C LYS A 109 15.88 -10.51 7.34
N LEU A 110 15.04 -9.58 7.79
CA LEU A 110 14.42 -8.52 6.98
C LEU A 110 15.02 -7.16 7.33
#